data_AF-A0AAE3RP27-F1
#
_entry.id   AF-A0AAE3RP27-F1
#
_cell.length_a   1.000
_cell.length_b   1.000
_cell.length_c   1.000
_cell.angle_alpha   90.00
_cell.angle_beta   90.00
_cell.angle_gamma   90.00
#
_symmetry.space_group_name_H-M   'P 1'
#
loop_
_entity.id
_entity.type
_entity.pdbx_description
1 polymer ?
#
loop_
_entity_poly.entity_id
_entity_poly.type
_entity_poly.pdbx_seq_one_letter_code
_entity_poly.pdbx_strand_id
1 'polypeptide(L)'
;MNVSALISSLYVTVIAGQELEAKALEHHERRTAGRFCRKTLSVHAVKRKPGVEFLARLKVNYARANLTNCDPGTVAELRLVGRSDEANELSEAILKAIASSYPELVSECARQLQKQKLFQNL
;
A
#
# COMPACT_ATOMS: atom_id res chain seq x y z
N MET A 1 -18.20 2.90 -11.91
CA MET A 1 -17.31 1.73 -11.69
C MET A 1 -18.02 0.70 -10.82
N ASN A 2 -18.02 -0.56 -11.25
CA ASN A 2 -18.58 -1.68 -10.49
C ASN A 2 -17.47 -2.31 -9.61
N VAL A 3 -17.55 -2.08 -8.31
CA VAL A 3 -16.52 -2.53 -7.35
C VAL A 3 -16.52 -4.06 -7.20
N SER A 4 -17.68 -4.70 -7.25
CA SER A 4 -17.78 -6.17 -7.21
C SER A 4 -17.05 -6.82 -8.38
N ALA A 5 -17.28 -6.32 -9.60
CA ALA A 5 -16.57 -6.80 -10.79
C ALA A 5 -15.05 -6.57 -10.70
N LEU A 6 -14.63 -5.40 -10.20
CA LEU A 6 -13.22 -5.10 -9.97
C LEU A 6 -12.59 -6.08 -8.98
N ILE A 7 -13.25 -6.36 -7.85
CA ILE A 7 -12.80 -7.32 -6.83
C ILE A 7 -12.66 -8.72 -7.44
N SER A 8 -13.64 -9.18 -8.23
CA SER A 8 -13.59 -10.50 -8.87
C SER A 8 -12.46 -10.64 -9.88
N SER A 9 -12.03 -9.53 -10.50
CA SER A 9 -10.93 -9.49 -11.47
C SER A 9 -9.60 -9.01 -10.89
N LEU A 10 -9.53 -8.80 -9.57
CA LEU A 10 -8.36 -8.25 -8.90
C LEU A 10 -7.19 -9.23 -8.99
N TYR A 11 -6.04 -8.76 -9.45
CA TYR A 11 -4.81 -9.53 -9.42
C TYR A 11 -3.63 -8.68 -8.93
N VAL A 12 -2.60 -9.38 -8.43
CA VAL A 12 -1.33 -8.81 -8.02
C VAL A 12 -0.25 -9.34 -8.96
N THR A 13 0.47 -8.44 -9.60
CA THR A 13 1.66 -8.77 -10.39
C THR A 13 2.78 -9.15 -9.42
N VAL A 14 3.19 -10.42 -9.45
CA VAL A 14 4.23 -10.95 -8.57
C VAL A 14 5.61 -10.66 -9.14
N ILE A 15 6.46 -10.04 -8.33
CA ILE A 15 7.88 -9.79 -8.62
C ILE A 15 8.75 -10.44 -7.53
N ALA A 16 10.04 -10.61 -7.81
CA ALA A 16 10.95 -11.22 -6.84
C ALA A 16 11.03 -10.39 -5.55
N GLY A 17 11.16 -11.04 -4.40
CA GLY A 17 11.15 -10.35 -3.09
C GLY A 17 12.23 -9.28 -2.92
N GLN A 18 13.42 -9.50 -3.50
CA GLN A 18 14.49 -8.50 -3.54
C GLN A 18 14.14 -7.29 -4.41
N GLU A 19 13.48 -7.54 -5.54
CA GLU A 19 13.03 -6.48 -6.45
C GLU A 19 11.90 -5.65 -5.82
N LEU A 20 10.94 -6.31 -5.16
CA LEU A 20 9.88 -5.66 -4.39
C LEU A 20 10.45 -4.74 -3.32
N GLU A 21 11.49 -5.17 -2.63
CA GLU A 21 12.17 -4.37 -1.62
C GLU A 21 12.79 -3.10 -2.20
N ALA A 22 13.59 -3.25 -3.26
CA ALA A 22 14.26 -2.13 -3.91
C ALA A 22 13.23 -1.12 -4.43
N LYS A 23 12.20 -1.59 -5.14
CA LYS A 23 11.14 -0.73 -5.68
C LYS A 23 10.32 -0.06 -4.59
N ALA A 24 10.05 -0.73 -3.48
CA ALA A 24 9.32 -0.14 -2.36
C ALA A 24 10.10 0.98 -1.67
N LEU A 25 11.41 0.82 -1.52
CA LEU A 25 12.30 1.85 -0.98
C LEU A 25 12.39 3.04 -1.93
N GLU A 26 12.67 2.80 -3.21
CA GLU A 26 12.73 3.84 -4.24
C GLU A 26 11.42 4.63 -4.34
N HIS A 27 10.29 3.94 -4.32
CA HIS A 27 8.97 4.58 -4.31
C HIS A 27 8.75 5.43 -3.06
N HIS A 28 9.17 4.95 -1.88
CA HIS A 28 9.11 5.72 -0.64
C HIS A 28 9.97 6.99 -0.73
N GLU A 29 11.22 6.86 -1.15
CA GLU A 29 12.17 7.94 -1.33
C GLU A 29 11.66 8.98 -2.33
N ARG A 30 11.12 8.55 -3.47
CA ARG A 30 10.50 9.46 -4.45
C ARG A 30 9.34 10.25 -3.84
N ARG A 31 8.47 9.58 -3.06
CA ARG A 31 7.33 10.22 -2.38
C ARG A 31 7.73 11.13 -1.22
N THR A 32 8.90 10.94 -0.62
CA THR A 32 9.42 11.81 0.46
C THR A 32 10.23 12.95 -0.12
N ALA A 33 11.09 12.72 -1.12
CA ALA A 33 11.83 13.76 -1.83
C ALA A 33 10.91 14.83 -2.41
N GLY A 34 9.80 14.43 -3.04
CA GLY A 34 8.76 15.37 -3.51
C GLY A 34 8.05 16.15 -2.39
N ARG A 35 8.11 15.69 -1.13
CA ARG A 35 7.63 16.42 0.05
C ARG A 35 8.69 17.33 0.68
N PHE A 36 9.98 17.03 0.48
CA PHE A 36 11.11 17.80 1.01
C PHE A 36 11.59 18.92 0.08
N CYS A 37 11.11 19.03 -1.17
CA CYS A 37 11.29 20.22 -2.01
C CYS A 37 10.72 21.52 -1.40
N ARG A 38 10.10 21.49 -0.20
CA ARG A 38 9.72 22.67 0.58
C ARG A 38 10.56 22.97 1.82
N LYS A 39 11.54 22.14 2.20
CA LYS A 39 12.47 22.47 3.29
C LYS A 39 13.84 21.89 3.01
N THR A 40 14.77 22.76 2.64
CA THR A 40 16.21 22.60 2.85
C THR A 40 16.46 22.01 4.22
N LEU A 41 16.93 20.76 4.34
CA LEU A 41 17.58 20.28 5.56
C LEU A 41 18.39 19.01 5.26
N SER A 42 19.70 19.23 5.14
CA SER A 42 20.79 18.43 5.70
C SER A 42 20.93 16.96 5.26
N VAL A 43 21.95 16.78 4.42
CA VAL A 43 22.76 15.59 4.15
C VAL A 43 23.31 14.97 5.44
N HIS A 44 22.51 14.19 6.17
CA HIS A 44 22.99 13.30 7.25
C HIS A 44 22.12 12.04 7.39
N ALA A 45 21.68 11.46 6.26
CA ALA A 45 21.06 10.13 6.29
C ALA A 45 22.16 9.08 6.46
N VAL A 46 22.58 8.82 7.70
CA VAL A 46 23.18 7.53 8.05
C VAL A 46 22.19 6.49 7.55
N LYS A 47 22.55 5.75 6.48
CA LYS A 47 21.76 4.66 5.89
C LYS A 47 21.62 3.52 6.91
N ARG A 48 20.84 3.74 7.97
CA ARG A 48 20.39 2.67 8.85
C ARG A 48 19.50 1.78 8.01
N LYS A 49 19.80 0.47 7.99
CA LYS A 49 18.89 -0.49 7.36
C LYS A 49 17.50 -0.30 7.98
N PRO A 50 16.46 -0.11 7.16
CA PRO A 50 15.10 0.01 7.67
C PRO A 50 14.77 -1.22 8.51
N GLY A 51 14.10 -1.02 9.66
CA GLY A 51 13.60 -2.13 10.46
C GLY A 51 12.62 -2.98 9.66
N VAL A 52 12.53 -4.28 9.99
CA VAL A 52 11.74 -5.27 9.26
C VAL A 52 10.27 -4.85 9.11
N GLU A 53 9.67 -4.31 10.17
CA GLU A 53 8.28 -3.82 10.16
C GLU A 53 8.08 -2.63 9.22
N PHE A 54 9.03 -1.68 9.25
CA PHE A 54 8.98 -0.51 8.37
C PHE A 54 9.07 -0.94 6.91
N LEU A 55 9.96 -1.88 6.62
CA LEU A 55 10.16 -2.42 5.29
C LEU A 55 8.92 -3.18 4.79
N ALA A 56 8.33 -4.04 5.62
CA ALA A 56 7.08 -4.73 5.28
C ALA A 56 5.97 -3.72 4.92
N ARG A 57 5.84 -2.64 5.70
CA ARG A 57 4.89 -1.56 5.41
C ARG A 57 5.16 -0.88 4.07
N LEU A 58 6.41 -0.63 3.72
CA LEU A 58 6.76 -0.06 2.42
C LEU A 58 6.39 -1.01 1.28
N LYS A 59 6.72 -2.31 1.41
CA LYS A 59 6.41 -3.35 0.42
C LYS A 59 4.90 -3.44 0.16
N VAL A 60 4.07 -3.50 1.21
CA VAL A 60 2.61 -3.50 1.07
C VAL A 60 2.12 -2.22 0.39
N ASN A 61 2.60 -1.05 0.80
CA ASN A 61 2.19 0.22 0.18
C ASN A 61 2.58 0.33 -1.30
N TYR A 62 3.76 -0.18 -1.66
CA TYR A 62 4.19 -0.23 -3.05
C TYR A 62 3.31 -1.17 -3.86
N ALA A 63 3.05 -2.37 -3.36
CA ALA A 63 2.21 -3.36 -4.03
C ALA A 63 0.80 -2.81 -4.30
N ARG A 64 0.18 -2.17 -3.31
CA ARG A 64 -1.12 -1.49 -3.44
C ARG A 64 -1.15 -0.41 -4.52
N ALA A 65 -0.02 0.26 -4.74
CA ALA A 65 0.04 1.42 -5.62
C ALA A 65 0.54 1.09 -7.03
N ASN A 66 1.17 -0.07 -7.24
CA ASN A 66 1.87 -0.35 -8.50
C ASN A 66 1.75 -1.80 -8.99
N LEU A 67 1.35 -2.74 -8.13
CA LEU A 67 1.32 -4.15 -8.49
C LEU A 67 -0.10 -4.70 -8.60
N THR A 68 -1.12 -3.95 -8.20
CA THR A 68 -2.51 -4.31 -8.44
C THR A 68 -3.01 -3.74 -9.76
N ASN A 69 -3.94 -4.41 -10.42
CA ASN A 69 -4.70 -3.84 -11.55
C ASN A 69 -5.79 -2.83 -11.15
N CYS A 70 -5.91 -2.54 -9.85
CA CYS A 70 -6.71 -1.43 -9.35
C CYS A 70 -5.90 -0.14 -9.42
N ASP A 71 -6.49 0.94 -9.94
CA ASP A 71 -5.84 2.24 -9.96
C ASP A 71 -5.61 2.76 -8.51
N PRO A 72 -4.46 3.39 -8.21
CA PRO A 72 -4.11 3.80 -6.85
C PRO A 72 -5.05 4.85 -6.23
N GLY A 73 -5.81 5.57 -7.07
CA GLY A 73 -6.78 6.60 -6.67
C GLY A 73 -8.17 6.05 -6.35
N THR A 74 -8.52 4.85 -6.85
CA THR A 74 -9.89 4.34 -6.84
C THR A 74 -10.50 4.27 -5.44
N VAL A 75 -9.75 3.76 -4.45
CA VAL A 75 -10.24 3.66 -3.07
C VAL A 75 -10.46 5.05 -2.46
N ALA A 76 -9.62 6.03 -2.80
CA ALA A 76 -9.77 7.40 -2.31
C ALA A 76 -10.98 8.09 -2.96
N GLU A 77 -11.16 7.92 -4.27
CA GLU A 77 -12.30 8.43 -5.02
C GLU A 77 -13.63 7.91 -4.48
N LEU A 78 -13.73 6.59 -4.22
CA LEU A 78 -14.92 5.99 -3.63
C LEU A 78 -15.28 6.64 -2.28
N ARG A 79 -14.30 6.90 -1.42
CA ARG A 79 -14.53 7.61 -0.15
C ARG A 79 -15.00 9.04 -0.38
N LEU A 80 -14.39 9.76 -1.33
CA LEU A 80 -14.75 11.15 -1.65
C LEU A 80 -16.20 11.30 -2.12
N VAL A 81 -16.73 10.30 -2.85
CA VAL A 81 -18.12 10.30 -3.32
C VAL A 81 -19.11 9.63 -2.35
N GLY A 82 -18.69 9.39 -1.09
CA GLY A 82 -19.56 8.82 -0.04
C GLY A 82 -19.79 7.31 -0.13
N ARG A 83 -19.09 6.59 -1.03
CA ARG A 83 -19.16 5.12 -1.18
C ARG A 83 -18.15 4.44 -0.26
N SER A 84 -18.22 4.76 1.03
CA SER A 84 -17.25 4.32 2.04
C SER A 84 -17.23 2.80 2.21
N ASP A 85 -18.38 2.14 2.17
CA ASP A 85 -18.46 0.68 2.33
C ASP A 85 -17.77 -0.04 1.17
N GLU A 86 -18.03 0.39 -0.07
CA GLU A 86 -17.36 -0.16 -1.24
C GLU A 86 -15.85 0.13 -1.23
N ALA A 87 -15.44 1.32 -0.79
CA ALA A 87 -14.03 1.64 -0.60
C ALA A 87 -13.37 0.71 0.43
N ASN A 88 -14.13 0.30 1.45
CA ASN A 88 -13.66 -0.58 2.49
C ASN A 88 -13.51 -2.02 2.00
N GLU A 89 -14.52 -2.53 1.29
CA GLU A 89 -14.49 -3.85 0.64
C GLU A 89 -13.33 -3.95 -0.36
N LEU A 90 -13.15 -2.93 -1.21
CA LEU A 90 -12.06 -2.91 -2.18
C LEU A 90 -10.69 -2.86 -1.49
N SER A 91 -10.53 -2.03 -0.46
CA SER A 91 -9.30 -1.97 0.35
C SER A 91 -9.00 -3.32 1.01
N GLU A 92 -10.02 -4.00 1.51
CA GLU A 92 -9.88 -5.33 2.11
C GLU A 92 -9.49 -6.40 1.08
N ALA A 93 -10.14 -6.42 -0.08
CA ALA A 93 -9.81 -7.33 -1.17
C ALA A 93 -8.36 -7.14 -1.66
N ILE A 94 -7.92 -5.90 -1.81
CA ILE A 94 -6.53 -5.56 -2.16
C ILE A 94 -5.53 -6.13 -1.14
N LEU A 95 -5.76 -5.89 0.15
CA LEU A 95 -4.86 -6.37 1.20
C LEU A 95 -4.84 -7.91 1.29
N LYS A 96 -5.99 -8.57 1.09
CA LYS A 96 -6.05 -10.04 1.01
C LYS A 96 -5.29 -10.57 -0.20
N ALA A 97 -5.47 -9.98 -1.38
CA ALA A 97 -4.76 -10.41 -2.58
C ALA A 97 -3.24 -10.27 -2.43
N ILE A 98 -2.76 -9.17 -1.84
CA ILE A 98 -1.34 -8.98 -1.54
C ILE A 98 -0.83 -10.03 -0.55
N ALA A 99 -1.57 -10.30 0.52
CA ALA A 99 -1.20 -11.32 1.50
C ALA A 99 -1.12 -12.73 0.90
N SER A 100 -2.00 -13.04 -0.06
CA SER A 100 -1.96 -14.30 -0.81
C SER A 100 -0.76 -14.40 -1.76
N SER A 101 -0.36 -13.29 -2.39
CA SER A 101 0.78 -13.25 -3.31
C SER A 101 2.15 -13.16 -2.63
N TYR A 102 2.20 -12.57 -1.43
CA TYR A 102 3.42 -12.37 -0.65
C TYR A 102 3.21 -12.86 0.79
N PRO A 103 3.41 -14.16 1.07
CA PRO A 103 3.18 -14.75 2.39
C PRO A 103 3.94 -14.06 3.52
N GLU A 104 5.11 -13.50 3.24
CA GLU A 104 5.91 -12.75 4.20
C GLU A 104 5.27 -11.41 4.64
N LEU A 105 4.26 -10.93 3.92
CA LEU A 105 3.56 -9.66 4.19
C LEU A 105 2.20 -9.84 4.89
N VAL A 106 1.78 -11.08 5.18
CA VAL A 106 0.47 -11.40 5.78
C VAL A 106 0.24 -10.59 7.07
N SER A 107 1.22 -10.56 7.98
CA SER A 107 1.10 -9.84 9.25
C SER A 107 0.92 -8.34 9.08
N GLU A 108 1.62 -7.73 8.13
CA GLU A 108 1.48 -6.29 7.85
C GLU A 108 0.14 -5.98 7.18
N CYS A 109 -0.33 -6.85 6.27
CA CYS A 109 -1.67 -6.70 5.67
C CYS A 109 -2.77 -6.78 6.74
N ALA A 110 -2.69 -7.75 7.66
CA ALA A 110 -3.61 -7.88 8.78
C ALA A 110 -3.59 -6.66 9.70
N ARG A 111 -2.40 -6.12 10.01
CA ARG A 111 -2.24 -4.90 10.80
C ARG A 111 -2.91 -3.69 10.13
N GLN A 112 -2.78 -3.55 8.81
CA GLN A 112 -3.43 -2.46 8.06
C GLN A 112 -4.96 -2.62 8.04
N LEU A 113 -5.48 -3.84 7.88
CA LEU A 113 -6.91 -4.12 7.98
C LEU A 113 -7.48 -3.78 9.35
N GLN A 114 -6.78 -4.17 10.43
CA GLN A 114 -7.21 -3.85 11.78
C GLN A 114 -7.24 -2.33 12.00
N LYS A 115 -6.20 -1.63 11.55
CA LYS A 115 -6.13 -0.17 11.60
C LYS A 115 -7.30 0.46 10.85
N GLN A 116 -7.66 -0.04 9.67
CA GLN A 116 -8.81 0.44 8.91
C GLN A 116 -10.12 0.29 9.67
N LYS A 117 -10.37 -0.88 10.27
CA LYS A 117 -11.58 -1.14 11.08
C LYS A 117 -11.68 -0.21 12.29
N LEU A 118 -10.56 0.13 12.92
CA LEU A 118 -10.56 1.10 14.02
C LEU A 118 -11.02 2.49 13.60
N PHE A 119 -10.69 2.95 12.38
CA PHE A 119 -11.15 4.24 11.87
C PHE A 119 -12.58 4.25 11.35
N GLN A 120 -13.21 3.09 11.15
CA GLN A 120 -14.62 3.00 10.77
C GLN A 120 -15.56 3.12 11.98
N ASN A 121 -15.05 2.81 13.18
CA ASN A 121 -15.81 2.83 14.43
C ASN A 121 -15.72 4.17 15.18
N LEU A 122 -15.09 5.17 14.57
CA LEU A 122 -14.92 6.54 15.08
C LEU A 122 -15.77 7.50 14.26
#